data_AF-A0AAE9E372-F1
#
_entry.id   AF-A0AAE9E372-F1
#
_cell.length_a   1.000
_cell.length_b   1.000
_cell.length_c   1.000
_cell.angle_alpha   90.00
_cell.angle_beta   90.00
_cell.angle_gamma   90.00
#
_symmetry.space_group_name_H-M   'P 1'
#
loop_
_entity.id
_entity.type
_entity.pdbx_description
1 polymer ?
#
loop_
_entity_poly.entity_id
_entity_poly.type
_entity_poly.pdbx_seq_one_letter_code
_entity_poly.pdbx_strand_id
1 'polypeptide(L)'
;MQMETPESEKTRFEVECEFVQALANPNYLNFLAQRGYFKEEYFVNYLKYLLYWKNPQYARCLKFPQCLHMLEALQSQQFRDAMAYGPSAKFVEDQVVLQWQFYLRKRHRLCMLPEGEDQDVEESEEETVENEQKESEDEEDVVIVEKPEDEQEEQAEEAAEPTDTSLLNT
;
A
#
# COMPACT_ATOMS: atom_id res chain seq x y z
N MET A 1 -41.74 2.66 24.22
CA MET A 1 -40.45 3.11 23.65
C MET A 1 -39.65 3.70 24.79
N GLN A 2 -38.55 3.08 25.20
CA GLN A 2 -37.61 3.71 26.12
C GLN A 2 -36.97 4.86 25.37
N MET A 3 -37.10 6.09 25.88
CA MET A 3 -36.34 7.23 25.38
C MET A 3 -34.88 7.02 25.77
N GLU A 4 -33.97 7.09 24.81
CA GLU A 4 -32.54 7.11 25.10
C GLU A 4 -32.24 8.35 25.95
N THR A 5 -31.38 8.19 26.97
CA THR A 5 -30.93 9.33 27.77
C THR A 5 -29.95 10.17 26.96
N PRO A 6 -29.86 11.49 27.19
CA PRO A 6 -28.94 12.35 26.45
C PRO A 6 -27.47 11.92 26.61
N GLU A 7 -27.12 11.31 27.75
CA GLU A 7 -25.81 10.71 27.97
C GLU A 7 -25.56 9.51 27.04
N SER A 8 -26.58 8.66 26.82
CA SER A 8 -26.49 7.50 25.93
C SER A 8 -26.27 7.92 24.48
N GLU A 9 -26.97 8.96 24.02
CA GLU A 9 -26.81 9.52 22.68
C GLU A 9 -25.39 10.07 22.46
N LYS A 10 -24.86 10.76 23.48
CA LYS A 10 -23.49 11.27 23.46
C LYS A 10 -22.46 10.14 23.41
N THR A 11 -22.61 9.11 24.24
CA THR A 11 -21.71 7.95 24.22
C THR A 11 -21.75 7.23 22.88
N ARG A 12 -22.94 7.04 22.29
CA ARG A 12 -23.07 6.46 20.95
C ARG A 12 -22.28 7.27 19.92
N PHE A 13 -22.44 8.58 19.93
CA PHE A 13 -21.72 9.47 19.01
C PHE A 13 -20.20 9.37 19.15
N GLU A 14 -19.68 9.32 20.39
CA GLU A 14 -18.25 9.18 20.66
C GLU A 14 -17.71 7.84 20.16
N VAL A 15 -18.42 6.74 20.45
CA VAL A 15 -18.05 5.39 20.00
C VAL A 15 -18.10 5.28 18.48
N GLU A 16 -19.13 5.83 17.83
CA GLU A 16 -19.24 5.87 16.36
C GLU A 16 -18.09 6.68 15.75
N CYS A 17 -17.71 7.81 16.38
CA CYS A 17 -16.60 8.64 15.94
C CYS A 17 -15.26 7.91 16.02
N GLU A 18 -15.00 7.22 17.15
CA GLU A 18 -13.79 6.42 17.33
C GLU A 18 -13.76 5.25 16.34
N PHE A 19 -14.89 4.57 16.16
CA PHE A 19 -15.00 3.47 15.21
C PHE A 19 -14.71 3.91 13.77
N VAL A 20 -15.32 5.01 13.32
CA VAL A 20 -15.07 5.54 11.97
C VAL A 20 -13.59 5.89 11.81
N GLN A 21 -12.98 6.52 12.81
CA GLN A 21 -11.55 6.84 12.75
C GLN A 21 -10.65 5.59 12.71
N ALA A 22 -11.04 4.50 13.38
CA ALA A 22 -10.32 3.24 13.31
C ALA A 22 -10.31 2.63 11.88
N LEU A 23 -11.31 2.93 11.04
CA LEU A 23 -11.35 2.51 9.64
C LEU A 23 -10.23 3.13 8.79
N ALA A 24 -9.54 4.17 9.27
CA ALA A 24 -8.38 4.72 8.57
C ALA A 24 -7.19 3.74 8.52
N ASN A 25 -7.14 2.73 9.40
CA ASN A 25 -6.04 1.77 9.45
C ASN A 25 -6.34 0.55 8.54
N PRO A 26 -5.56 0.34 7.45
CA PRO A 26 -5.78 -0.79 6.53
C PRO A 26 -5.64 -2.16 7.20
N ASN A 27 -4.77 -2.28 8.22
CA ASN A 27 -4.59 -3.52 8.96
C ASN A 27 -5.82 -3.87 9.82
N TYR A 28 -6.50 -2.85 10.35
CA TYR A 28 -7.76 -3.06 11.07
C TYR A 28 -8.87 -3.53 10.12
N LEU A 29 -8.95 -2.93 8.92
CA LEU A 29 -9.88 -3.37 7.89
C LEU A 29 -9.62 -4.81 7.44
N ASN A 30 -8.35 -5.19 7.29
CA ASN A 30 -7.97 -6.57 6.99
C ASN A 30 -8.43 -7.55 8.09
N PHE A 31 -8.22 -7.18 9.35
CA PHE A 31 -8.72 -7.96 10.49
C PHE A 31 -10.24 -8.14 10.44
N LEU A 32 -10.99 -7.07 10.14
CA LEU A 32 -12.45 -7.15 10.01
C LEU A 32 -12.87 -8.06 8.84
N ALA A 33 -12.18 -7.96 7.71
CA ALA A 33 -12.44 -8.76 6.52
C ALA A 33 -12.19 -10.25 6.76
N GLN A 34 -11.06 -10.59 7.39
CA GLN A 34 -10.69 -11.98 7.72
C GLN A 34 -11.68 -12.63 8.69
N ARG A 35 -12.24 -11.86 9.63
CA ARG A 35 -13.28 -12.32 10.56
C ARG A 35 -14.65 -12.49 9.90
N GLY A 36 -14.84 -11.96 8.70
CA GLY A 36 -16.07 -12.12 7.92
C GLY A 36 -17.13 -11.06 8.17
N TYR A 37 -16.86 -10.01 8.96
CA TYR A 37 -17.84 -8.95 9.26
C TYR A 37 -18.40 -8.28 8.00
N PHE A 38 -17.57 -8.12 6.96
CA PHE A 38 -17.98 -7.52 5.68
C PHE A 38 -18.91 -8.40 4.84
N LYS A 39 -19.07 -9.68 5.18
CA LYS A 39 -20.03 -10.59 4.52
C LYS A 39 -21.44 -10.44 5.10
N GLU A 40 -21.56 -9.86 6.28
CA GLU A 40 -22.80 -9.79 7.03
C GLU A 40 -23.55 -8.51 6.65
N GLU A 41 -24.79 -8.66 6.17
CA GLU A 41 -25.56 -7.55 5.58
C GLU A 41 -25.84 -6.43 6.59
N TYR A 42 -26.10 -6.78 7.86
CA TYR A 42 -26.33 -5.78 8.90
C TYR A 42 -25.11 -4.87 9.11
N PHE A 43 -23.89 -5.39 8.96
CA PHE A 43 -22.67 -4.62 9.12
C PHE A 43 -22.46 -3.69 7.94
N VAL A 44 -22.72 -4.16 6.71
CA VAL A 44 -22.72 -3.31 5.52
C VAL A 44 -23.76 -2.19 5.62
N ASN A 45 -24.94 -2.48 6.15
CA ASN A 45 -25.97 -1.47 6.41
C ASN A 45 -25.54 -0.47 7.49
N TYR A 46 -24.80 -0.92 8.51
CA TYR A 46 -24.20 -0.03 9.49
C TYR A 46 -23.13 0.90 8.88
N LEU A 47 -22.28 0.39 7.97
CA LEU A 47 -21.33 1.22 7.23
C LEU A 47 -22.03 2.27 6.35
N LYS A 48 -23.18 1.94 5.77
CA LYS A 48 -24.02 2.92 5.05
C LYS A 48 -24.56 3.99 5.99
N TYR A 49 -25.03 3.60 7.17
CA TYR A 49 -25.47 4.55 8.19
C TYR A 49 -24.35 5.53 8.54
N LEU A 50 -23.12 5.05 8.76
CA LEU A 50 -21.96 5.90 9.08
C LEU A 50 -21.56 6.89 7.98
N LEU A 51 -22.11 6.82 6.76
CA LEU A 51 -21.87 7.84 5.73
C LEU A 51 -22.38 9.23 6.13
N TYR A 52 -23.22 9.36 7.17
CA TYR A 52 -23.62 10.67 7.70
C TYR A 52 -22.41 11.49 8.17
N TRP A 53 -21.30 10.84 8.56
CA TRP A 53 -20.05 11.50 8.97
C TRP A 53 -19.40 12.33 7.86
N LYS A 54 -19.77 12.10 6.58
CA LYS A 54 -19.33 12.92 5.45
C LYS A 54 -19.91 14.34 5.49
N ASN A 55 -21.05 14.54 6.13
CA ASN A 55 -21.63 15.87 6.20
C ASN A 55 -20.70 16.81 6.98
N PRO A 56 -20.51 18.07 6.53
CA PRO A 56 -19.52 18.99 7.11
C PRO A 56 -19.79 19.37 8.56
N GLN A 57 -21.00 19.11 9.07
CA GLN A 57 -21.35 19.30 10.47
C GLN A 57 -20.65 18.29 11.38
N TYR A 58 -20.54 17.04 10.94
CA TYR A 58 -19.94 15.94 11.71
C TYR A 58 -18.48 15.70 11.34
N ALA A 59 -18.11 15.92 10.07
CA ALA A 59 -16.74 15.72 9.59
C ALA A 59 -15.70 16.56 10.37
N ARG A 60 -16.11 17.72 10.92
CA ARG A 60 -15.28 18.58 11.78
C ARG A 60 -14.78 17.90 13.06
N CYS A 61 -15.46 16.85 13.52
CA CYS A 61 -15.08 16.10 14.71
C CYS A 61 -13.97 15.06 14.44
N LEU A 62 -13.75 14.69 13.17
CA LEU A 62 -12.79 13.66 12.80
C LEU A 62 -11.36 14.22 12.81
N LYS A 63 -10.43 13.50 13.45
CA LYS A 63 -9.00 13.84 13.45
C LYS A 63 -8.27 13.30 12.23
N PHE A 64 -8.72 12.16 11.71
CA PHE A 64 -8.08 11.45 10.60
C PHE A 64 -8.97 11.52 9.36
N PRO A 65 -8.75 12.46 8.41
CA PRO A 65 -9.62 12.60 7.24
C PRO A 65 -9.58 11.38 6.30
N GLN A 66 -8.52 10.56 6.37
CA GLN A 66 -8.36 9.33 5.59
C GLN A 66 -9.50 8.32 5.83
N CYS A 67 -10.10 8.31 7.04
CA CYS A 67 -11.16 7.36 7.37
C CYS A 67 -12.37 7.47 6.44
N LEU A 68 -12.70 8.68 5.96
CA LEU A 68 -13.84 8.89 5.06
C LEU A 68 -13.58 8.25 3.69
N HIS A 69 -12.36 8.33 3.17
CA HIS A 69 -11.99 7.67 1.91
C HIS A 69 -12.10 6.14 2.05
N MET A 70 -11.66 5.59 3.19
CA MET A 70 -11.79 4.15 3.45
C MET A 70 -13.26 3.74 3.60
N LEU A 71 -14.08 4.54 4.29
CA LEU A 71 -15.51 4.30 4.46
C LEU A 71 -16.26 4.30 3.12
N GLU A 72 -15.87 5.15 2.18
CA GLU A 72 -16.40 5.16 0.81
C GLU A 72 -15.96 3.93 0.02
N ALA A 73 -14.68 3.57 0.09
CA ALA A 73 -14.15 2.38 -0.57
C ALA A 73 -14.87 1.11 -0.09
N LEU A 74 -15.15 1.01 1.22
CA LEU A 74 -15.91 -0.08 1.85
C LEU A 74 -17.35 -0.23 1.35
N GLN A 75 -17.92 0.76 0.65
CA GLN A 75 -19.24 0.61 0.04
C GLN A 75 -19.20 -0.37 -1.14
N SER A 76 -18.08 -0.44 -1.85
CA SER A 76 -17.86 -1.40 -2.93
C SER A 76 -17.63 -2.80 -2.36
N GLN A 77 -18.40 -3.77 -2.84
CA GLN A 77 -18.21 -5.18 -2.49
C GLN A 77 -16.82 -5.68 -2.90
N GLN A 78 -16.32 -5.28 -4.07
CA GLN A 78 -15.01 -5.70 -4.57
C GLN A 78 -13.88 -5.29 -3.62
N PHE A 79 -13.97 -4.08 -3.05
CA PHE A 79 -12.99 -3.61 -2.08
C PHE A 79 -13.07 -4.39 -0.78
N ARG A 80 -14.29 -4.67 -0.27
CA ARG A 80 -14.48 -5.49 0.93
C ARG A 80 -13.84 -6.88 0.79
N ASP A 81 -14.01 -7.50 -0.38
CA ASP A 81 -13.43 -8.80 -0.68
C ASP A 81 -11.91 -8.73 -0.83
N ALA A 82 -11.39 -7.70 -1.51
CA ALA A 82 -9.95 -7.46 -1.65
C ALA A 82 -9.28 -7.25 -0.28
N MET A 83 -9.93 -6.56 0.65
CA MET A 83 -9.39 -6.33 2.00
C MET A 83 -9.21 -7.61 2.82
N ALA A 84 -9.84 -8.74 2.47
CA ALA A 84 -9.55 -10.03 3.11
C ALA A 84 -8.14 -10.54 2.78
N TYR A 85 -7.58 -10.11 1.65
CA TYR A 85 -6.24 -10.48 1.21
C TYR A 85 -5.18 -9.59 1.85
N GLY A 86 -4.31 -10.18 2.68
CA GLY A 86 -3.27 -9.45 3.44
C GLY A 86 -2.39 -8.51 2.60
N PRO A 87 -1.85 -8.96 1.45
CA PRO A 87 -1.06 -8.09 0.58
C PRO A 87 -1.83 -6.89 0.02
N SER A 88 -3.15 -6.99 -0.16
CA SER A 88 -3.99 -5.86 -0.56
C SER A 88 -4.00 -4.78 0.52
N ALA A 89 -4.08 -5.17 1.80
CA ALA A 89 -4.04 -4.23 2.91
C ALA A 89 -2.69 -3.53 3.02
N LYS A 90 -1.59 -4.29 2.85
CA LYS A 90 -0.24 -3.73 2.77
C LYS A 90 -0.09 -2.73 1.62
N PHE A 91 -0.62 -3.07 0.45
CA PHE A 91 -0.62 -2.17 -0.70
C PHE A 91 -1.31 -0.85 -0.37
N VAL A 92 -2.51 -0.90 0.24
CA VAL A 92 -3.24 0.32 0.66
C VAL A 92 -2.42 1.12 1.68
N GLU A 93 -1.78 0.48 2.65
CA GLU A 93 -0.89 1.13 3.61
C GLU A 93 0.29 1.84 2.92
N ASP A 94 0.98 1.15 2.02
CA ASP A 94 2.09 1.70 1.25
C ASP A 94 1.63 2.91 0.40
N GLN A 95 0.43 2.85 -0.22
CA GLN A 95 -0.15 3.98 -0.96
C GLN A 95 -0.43 5.20 -0.06
N VAL A 96 -0.96 4.98 1.16
CA VAL A 96 -1.21 6.08 2.12
C VAL A 96 0.11 6.74 2.52
N VAL A 97 1.16 5.95 2.76
CA VAL A 97 2.49 6.46 3.11
C VAL A 97 3.09 7.27 1.94
N LEU A 98 3.02 6.74 0.72
CA LEU A 98 3.50 7.44 -0.47
C LEU A 98 2.79 8.79 -0.65
N GLN A 99 1.47 8.82 -0.52
CA GLN A 99 0.69 10.05 -0.60
C GLN A 99 1.17 11.10 0.42
N TRP A 100 1.47 10.68 1.65
CA TRP A 100 2.00 11.58 2.68
C TRP A 100 3.40 12.09 2.35
N GLN A 101 4.28 11.23 1.81
CA GLN A 101 5.62 11.64 1.37
C GLN A 101 5.54 12.70 0.25
N PHE A 102 4.72 12.46 -0.77
CA PHE A 102 4.54 13.41 -1.88
C PHE A 102 3.92 14.72 -1.41
N TYR A 103 2.86 14.65 -0.59
CA TYR A 103 2.22 15.83 -0.01
C TYR A 103 3.21 16.67 0.81
N LEU A 104 4.00 16.04 1.68
CA LEU A 104 4.95 16.73 2.54
C LEU A 104 6.09 17.36 1.73
N ARG A 105 6.61 16.66 0.72
CA ARG A 105 7.62 17.22 -0.21
C ARG A 105 7.08 18.42 -1.00
N LYS A 106 5.87 18.33 -1.55
CA LYS A 106 5.21 19.44 -2.27
C LYS A 106 4.99 20.63 -1.35
N ARG A 107 4.53 20.40 -0.11
CA ARG A 107 4.35 21.45 0.89
C ARG A 107 5.69 22.11 1.28
N HIS A 108 6.76 21.33 1.45
CA HIS A 108 8.08 21.87 1.73
C HIS A 108 8.60 22.74 0.58
N ARG A 109 8.41 22.31 -0.67
CA ARG A 109 8.72 23.12 -1.85
C ARG A 109 7.96 24.45 -1.85
N LEU A 110 6.65 24.43 -1.58
CA LEU A 110 5.81 25.64 -1.55
C LEU A 110 6.19 26.61 -0.41
N CYS A 111 6.54 26.10 0.78
CA CYS A 111 6.92 26.95 1.92
C CYS A 111 8.33 27.56 1.80
N MET A 112 9.18 26.99 0.95
CA MET A 112 10.56 27.45 0.73
C MET A 112 10.71 28.26 -0.57
N LEU A 113 9.59 28.62 -1.23
CA LEU A 113 9.61 29.56 -2.34
C LEU A 113 10.08 30.93 -1.81
N PRO A 114 11.12 31.54 -2.39
CA PRO A 114 11.48 32.91 -2.06
C PRO A 114 10.31 33.84 -2.36
N GLU A 115 9.97 34.73 -1.42
CA GLU A 115 9.01 35.80 -1.66
C GLU A 115 9.58 36.77 -2.69
N GLY A 116 9.22 36.56 -3.96
CA GLY A 116 9.54 37.46 -5.05
C GLY A 116 10.10 36.72 -6.26
N GLU A 117 9.22 36.45 -7.22
CA GLU A 117 9.25 37.07 -8.56
C GLU A 117 8.02 36.55 -9.31
N ASP A 118 7.12 37.46 -9.70
CA ASP A 118 6.06 37.18 -10.68
C ASP A 118 6.74 36.75 -11.98
N GLN A 119 6.81 35.45 -12.23
CA GLN A 119 7.11 34.89 -13.54
C GLN A 119 5.99 33.94 -13.90
N ASP A 120 5.26 34.29 -14.95
CA ASP A 120 4.25 33.48 -15.61
C ASP A 120 4.86 32.10 -15.95
N VAL A 121 4.46 31.06 -15.21
CA VAL A 121 4.79 29.68 -15.58
C VAL A 121 3.57 29.11 -16.28
N GLU A 122 3.61 29.10 -17.61
CA GLU A 122 2.76 28.24 -18.42
C GLU A 122 2.93 26.78 -17.95
N GLU A 123 1.80 26.14 -17.63
CA GLU A 123 1.72 24.70 -17.40
C GLU A 123 2.26 23.96 -18.62
N SER A 124 3.44 23.37 -18.48
CA SER A 124 3.92 22.30 -19.35
C SER A 124 3.77 20.98 -18.58
N GLU A 125 2.63 20.33 -18.80
CA GLU A 125 2.39 18.94 -18.42
C GLU A 125 3.23 18.02 -19.33
N GLU A 126 4.54 17.90 -19.13
CA GLU A 126 5.33 16.92 -19.89
C GLU A 126 6.67 16.59 -19.21
N GLU A 127 6.63 15.87 -18.09
CA GLU A 127 7.80 15.12 -17.59
C GLU A 127 7.32 13.80 -16.95
N THR A 128 6.86 12.88 -17.79
CA THR A 128 6.66 11.47 -17.43
C THR A 128 7.23 10.52 -18.48
N VAL A 129 8.35 10.86 -19.13
CA VAL A 129 9.11 9.86 -19.91
C VAL A 129 10.57 10.31 -19.93
N GLU A 130 11.39 9.92 -18.94
CA GLU A 130 12.87 9.90 -19.12
C GLU A 130 13.68 9.29 -17.96
N ASN A 131 13.05 8.85 -16.86
CA ASN A 131 13.80 8.27 -15.75
C ASN A 131 13.80 6.71 -15.75
N GLU A 132 14.11 6.11 -16.90
CA GLU A 132 14.39 4.66 -17.01
C GLU A 132 15.77 4.33 -17.63
N GLN A 133 16.61 5.30 -17.96
CA GLN A 133 17.91 5.01 -18.58
C GLN A 133 19.03 5.95 -18.09
N LYS A 134 19.37 5.90 -16.80
CA LYS A 134 20.71 6.33 -16.34
C LYS A 134 21.08 5.80 -14.95
N GLU A 135 21.10 4.47 -14.80
CA GLU A 135 21.91 3.79 -13.78
C GLU A 135 22.87 2.83 -14.50
N SER A 136 23.69 3.39 -15.37
CA SER A 136 24.93 2.78 -15.84
C SER A 136 25.85 3.94 -16.17
N GLU A 137 27.13 3.81 -15.79
CA GLU A 137 28.22 4.77 -16.00
C GLU A 137 28.40 5.75 -14.83
N ASP A 138 29.19 5.33 -13.83
CA ASP A 138 30.42 6.02 -13.43
C ASP A 138 31.08 5.33 -12.21
N GLU A 139 31.88 4.28 -12.46
CA GLU A 139 33.13 4.00 -11.73
C GLU A 139 34.10 3.29 -12.70
N GLU A 140 34.84 4.06 -13.50
CA GLU A 140 36.21 3.72 -13.94
C GLU A 140 37.14 3.85 -12.70
N ASP A 141 38.29 3.20 -12.48
CA ASP A 141 39.21 2.39 -13.27
C ASP A 141 40.20 1.77 -12.26
N VAL A 142 40.54 0.47 -12.36
CA VAL A 142 41.87 -0.05 -11.94
C VAL A 142 42.28 -1.14 -12.93
N VAL A 143 43.06 -0.73 -13.92
CA VAL A 143 43.83 -1.59 -14.84
C VAL A 143 44.99 -2.26 -14.10
N ILE A 144 45.25 -3.54 -14.41
CA ILE A 144 46.54 -4.29 -14.50
C ILE A 144 46.14 -5.79 -14.47
N VAL A 145 46.45 -6.71 -15.39
CA VAL A 145 47.32 -6.84 -16.58
C VAL A 145 46.83 -8.06 -17.40
N GLU A 146 47.13 -8.06 -18.69
CA GLU A 146 46.70 -8.94 -19.78
C GLU A 146 46.99 -10.47 -19.68
N LYS A 147 46.02 -11.26 -20.19
CA LYS A 147 46.01 -12.46 -21.10
C LYS A 147 47.25 -13.39 -21.23
N PRO A 148 47.10 -14.69 -21.59
CA PRO A 148 46.40 -15.12 -22.82
C PRO A 148 45.49 -16.36 -22.73
N GLU A 149 44.68 -16.50 -23.78
CA GLU A 149 43.88 -17.66 -24.18
C GLU A 149 44.78 -18.79 -24.70
N ASP A 150 44.36 -20.04 -24.49
CA ASP A 150 44.71 -21.17 -25.34
C ASP A 150 43.42 -21.89 -25.75
N GLU A 151 43.28 -22.11 -27.06
CA GLU A 151 42.23 -22.89 -27.71
C GLU A 151 42.60 -24.39 -27.80
N GLN A 152 41.58 -25.20 -28.14
CA GLN A 152 41.61 -26.53 -28.80
C GLN A 152 41.75 -27.77 -27.89
N GLU A 153 40.69 -28.61 -27.79
CA GLU A 153 40.47 -29.90 -28.53
C GLU A 153 41.36 -31.02 -27.96
N GLU A 154 41.00 -32.28 -27.67
CA GLU A 154 39.99 -33.21 -28.18
C GLU A 154 40.18 -34.59 -27.43
N GLN A 155 39.10 -35.37 -27.28
CA GLN A 155 38.97 -36.85 -27.16
C GLN A 155 39.46 -37.75 -25.97
N ALA A 156 38.48 -38.55 -25.49
CA ALA A 156 38.43 -40.03 -25.37
C ALA A 156 38.89 -40.82 -24.11
N GLU A 157 38.27 -42.01 -24.01
CA GLU A 157 38.39 -43.18 -23.09
C GLU A 157 37.71 -43.09 -21.71
N GLU A 158 36.64 -43.81 -21.38
CA GLU A 158 36.29 -45.26 -21.41
C GLU A 158 36.45 -45.95 -20.02
N ALA A 159 35.38 -46.66 -19.65
CA ALA A 159 35.25 -47.71 -18.62
C ALA A 159 35.33 -47.36 -17.11
N ALA A 160 34.19 -47.42 -16.41
CA ALA A 160 33.81 -48.59 -15.60
C ALA A 160 32.53 -48.31 -14.77
N GLU A 161 31.57 -49.23 -14.88
CA GLU A 161 30.24 -49.21 -14.26
C GLU A 161 30.25 -49.32 -12.72
N PRO A 162 29.22 -48.82 -12.02
CA PRO A 162 28.91 -49.25 -10.66
C PRO A 162 28.07 -50.54 -10.70
N THR A 163 28.64 -51.67 -10.28
CA THR A 163 27.89 -52.92 -10.08
C THR A 163 26.93 -52.79 -8.89
N ASP A 164 25.64 -52.72 -9.21
CA ASP A 164 24.52 -53.09 -8.35
C ASP A 164 24.62 -54.60 -8.02
N THR A 165 24.60 -54.94 -6.74
CA THR A 165 24.30 -56.30 -6.28
C THR A 165 23.12 -56.23 -5.32
N SER A 166 21.96 -56.51 -5.91
CA SER A 166 20.67 -56.63 -5.25
C SER A 166 20.60 -57.82 -4.27
N LEU A 167 19.73 -57.65 -3.27
CA LEU A 167 18.98 -58.68 -2.53
C LEU A 167 19.71 -59.45 -1.41
N LEU A 168 19.23 -59.25 -0.17
CA LEU A 168 18.56 -60.28 0.63
C LEU A 168 17.78 -59.61 1.78
N ASN A 169 16.46 -59.45 1.59
CA ASN A 169 15.50 -59.31 2.69
C ASN A 169 14.79 -60.67 2.86
N THR A 170 14.98 -61.31 4.00
CA THR A 170 14.01 -62.16 4.70
C THR A 170 14.37 -62.14 6.18
#